data_AF-J1APY9-F1
#
_entry.id   AF-J1APY9-F1
#
_cell.length_a   1.000
_cell.length_b   1.000
_cell.length_c   1.000
_cell.angle_alpha   90.00
_cell.angle_beta   90.00
_cell.angle_gamma   90.00
#
_symmetry.space_group_name_H-M   'P 1'
#
loop_
_entity.id
_entity.type
_entity.pdbx_description
1 polymer ?
#
loop_
_entity_poly.entity_id
_entity_poly.type
_entity_poly.pdbx_seq_one_letter_code
_entity_poly.pdbx_strand_id
1 'polypeptide(L)'
;MPPVNPRAPARTSTGPLPLIEGLNVEITSTNQGWISIVTRDGAAIVRDGPTPAAPWIDRRAPGRIAAAVHAAVPAIVRRAIRGALDQIFAAIRSSPDGSGIVSPAVARAIGATVRVQIETCDPPTYLVDLDGGRSLLFGSRDIAARRPIVLNERWLAVHPREPLNASGNDFGAIIDYWLSIAEEIDPTGDASPWEGAAEGLQIALAALTVYPTRDGLARSGLWQEPNGPLWVAGRLVRAALRDAGRGEDDANFSKYLRERGLIVHASTPHRVGGALIRAWGFDPDIRPEDARIAECAALDDEGATP
;
A
#
# COMPACT_ATOMS: atom_id res chain seq x y z
N MET A 1 12.26 -13.23 16.57
CA MET A 1 11.80 -13.23 15.17
C MET A 1 12.54 -14.31 14.42
N PRO A 2 11.86 -15.19 13.66
CA PRO A 2 12.55 -16.03 12.69
C PRO A 2 13.11 -15.13 11.58
N PRO A 3 14.25 -15.48 10.96
CA PRO A 3 14.81 -14.70 9.87
C PRO A 3 13.86 -14.75 8.66
N VAL A 4 13.47 -13.58 8.16
CA VAL A 4 12.87 -13.44 6.83
C VAL A 4 13.86 -14.08 5.86
N ASN A 5 13.47 -15.20 5.26
CA ASN A 5 14.30 -15.95 4.34
C ASN A 5 14.65 -14.98 3.19
N PRO A 6 15.91 -14.55 3.01
CA PRO A 6 16.22 -13.60 1.96
C PRO A 6 16.06 -14.33 0.63
N ARG A 7 14.90 -14.15 -0.01
CA ARG A 7 14.67 -14.61 -1.37
C ARG A 7 15.77 -13.97 -2.22
N ALA A 8 16.44 -14.77 -3.04
CA ALA A 8 17.58 -14.33 -3.83
C ALA A 8 17.25 -13.01 -4.57
N PRO A 9 18.21 -12.07 -4.67
CA PRO A 9 17.97 -10.77 -5.26
C PRO A 9 17.38 -10.92 -6.67
N ALA A 10 16.40 -10.08 -6.99
CA ALA A 10 15.79 -10.06 -8.30
C ALA A 10 16.85 -9.81 -9.38
N ARG A 11 16.96 -10.71 -10.35
CA ARG A 11 17.99 -10.67 -11.40
C ARG A 11 17.42 -10.03 -12.66
N THR A 12 18.27 -9.38 -13.45
CA THR A 12 17.90 -8.90 -14.80
C THR A 12 18.53 -9.74 -15.90
N SER A 13 19.36 -10.73 -15.56
CA SER A 13 19.99 -11.65 -16.52
C SER A 13 19.95 -13.10 -16.04
N THR A 14 19.87 -14.05 -16.98
CA THR A 14 20.10 -15.49 -16.73
C THR A 14 21.56 -15.78 -16.34
N GLY A 15 22.50 -14.91 -16.73
CA GLY A 15 23.89 -15.33 -16.94
C GLY A 15 24.02 -16.30 -18.14
N PRO A 16 25.23 -16.77 -18.45
CA PRO A 16 25.45 -17.68 -19.57
C PRO A 16 24.85 -19.06 -19.29
N LEU A 17 23.91 -19.49 -20.14
CA LEU A 17 23.32 -20.82 -20.12
C LEU A 17 23.90 -21.65 -21.28
N PRO A 18 24.36 -22.89 -21.04
CA PRO A 18 24.83 -23.77 -22.10
C PRO A 18 23.74 -24.01 -23.14
N LEU A 19 24.05 -23.76 -24.42
CA LEU A 19 23.13 -23.97 -25.55
C LEU A 19 23.45 -25.29 -26.27
N ILE A 20 24.54 -25.33 -27.03
CA ILE A 20 25.01 -26.52 -27.75
C ILE A 20 26.43 -26.30 -28.27
N GLU A 21 27.28 -27.34 -28.36
CA GLU A 21 28.59 -27.29 -29.04
C GLU A 21 29.48 -26.08 -28.63
N GLY A 22 29.55 -25.79 -27.33
CA GLY A 22 30.34 -24.67 -26.78
C GLY A 22 29.70 -23.29 -26.95
N LEU A 23 28.49 -23.21 -27.52
CA LEU A 23 27.68 -22.01 -27.51
C LEU A 23 26.98 -21.85 -26.15
N ASN A 24 26.91 -20.60 -25.69
CA ASN A 24 26.09 -20.21 -24.54
C ASN A 24 25.08 -19.16 -24.97
N VAL A 25 23.91 -19.14 -24.33
CA VAL A 25 22.91 -18.08 -24.47
C VAL A 25 22.75 -17.36 -23.14
N GLU A 26 22.80 -16.03 -23.18
CA GLU A 26 22.44 -15.17 -22.07
C GLU A 26 21.20 -14.37 -22.45
N ILE A 27 20.24 -14.28 -21.53
CA ILE A 27 19.01 -13.51 -21.72
C ILE A 27 18.99 -12.42 -20.67
N THR A 28 18.85 -11.17 -21.11
CA THR A 28 18.87 -10.00 -20.25
C THR A 28 17.65 -9.14 -20.48
N SER A 29 17.02 -8.67 -19.40
CA SER A 29 16.00 -7.64 -19.41
C SER A 29 16.64 -6.26 -19.29
N THR A 30 16.29 -5.36 -20.19
CA THR A 30 16.77 -3.97 -20.21
C THR A 30 15.59 -3.00 -20.26
N ASN A 31 15.86 -1.72 -20.07
CA ASN A 31 14.82 -0.68 -20.22
C ASN A 31 14.23 -0.61 -21.65
N GLN A 32 14.94 -1.14 -22.65
CA GLN A 32 14.48 -1.17 -24.04
C GLN A 32 13.73 -2.46 -24.40
N GLY A 33 13.71 -3.44 -23.48
CA GLY A 33 13.15 -4.77 -23.71
C GLY A 33 14.17 -5.89 -23.46
N TRP A 34 13.80 -7.08 -23.90
CA TRP A 34 14.56 -8.32 -23.72
C TRP A 34 15.58 -8.51 -24.83
N ILE A 35 16.78 -8.94 -24.43
CA ILE A 35 17.89 -9.19 -25.34
C ILE A 35 18.39 -10.62 -25.09
N SER A 36 18.60 -11.39 -26.16
CA SER A 36 19.27 -12.68 -26.09
C SER A 36 20.62 -12.58 -26.82
N ILE A 37 21.72 -12.88 -26.13
CA ILE A 37 23.06 -12.89 -26.69
C ILE A 37 23.56 -14.33 -26.73
N VAL A 38 23.96 -14.80 -27.91
CA VAL A 38 24.63 -16.09 -28.05
C VAL A 38 26.12 -15.83 -28.18
N THR A 39 26.89 -16.49 -27.33
CA THR A 39 28.35 -16.39 -27.29
C THR A 39 29.00 -17.72 -27.63
N ARG A 40 30.22 -17.65 -28.16
CA ARG A 40 31.13 -18.78 -28.36
C ARG A 40 32.49 -18.37 -27.86
N ASP A 41 33.11 -19.16 -26.98
CA ASP A 41 34.42 -18.86 -26.40
C ASP A 41 34.51 -17.45 -25.78
N GLY A 42 33.40 -16.98 -25.19
CA GLY A 42 33.28 -15.65 -24.59
C GLY A 42 32.97 -14.50 -25.55
N ALA A 43 33.01 -14.71 -26.88
CA ALA A 43 32.68 -13.70 -27.88
C ALA A 43 31.22 -13.78 -28.32
N ALA A 44 30.52 -12.64 -28.36
CA ALA A 44 29.15 -12.57 -28.87
C ALA A 44 29.12 -12.78 -30.40
N ILE A 45 28.35 -13.78 -30.84
CA ILE A 45 28.18 -14.11 -32.27
C ILE A 45 26.79 -13.73 -32.79
N VAL A 46 25.79 -13.66 -31.91
CA VAL A 46 24.43 -13.26 -32.25
C VAL A 46 23.87 -12.42 -31.11
N ARG A 47 23.12 -11.37 -31.49
CA ARG A 47 22.32 -10.56 -30.58
C ARG A 47 20.90 -10.46 -31.15
N ASP A 48 19.93 -11.01 -30.44
CA ASP A 48 18.49 -10.89 -30.75
C ASP A 48 17.85 -9.85 -29.82
N GLY A 49 17.06 -8.93 -30.40
CA GLY A 49 16.39 -7.84 -29.69
C GLY A 49 17.09 -6.48 -29.81
N PRO A 50 16.61 -5.45 -29.07
CA PRO A 50 15.62 -5.55 -27.98
C PRO A 50 14.21 -5.91 -28.45
N THR A 51 13.52 -6.78 -27.72
CA THR A 51 12.12 -7.17 -27.97
C THR A 51 11.21 -6.83 -26.79
N PRO A 52 9.93 -6.47 -27.01
CA PRO A 52 9.02 -6.15 -25.91
C PRO A 52 8.70 -7.35 -25.00
N ALA A 53 8.58 -8.54 -25.59
CA ALA A 53 8.28 -9.77 -24.88
C ALA A 53 9.55 -10.57 -24.58
N ALA A 54 9.54 -11.27 -23.44
CA ALA A 54 10.58 -12.23 -23.10
C ALA A 54 10.63 -13.36 -24.15
N PRO A 55 11.83 -13.87 -24.48
CA PRO A 55 11.98 -14.84 -25.57
C PRO A 55 11.31 -16.19 -25.29
N TRP A 56 11.09 -16.55 -24.02
CA TRP A 56 10.33 -17.76 -23.67
C TRP A 56 8.80 -17.59 -23.75
N ILE A 57 8.30 -16.35 -23.93
CA ILE A 57 6.89 -16.03 -24.18
C ILE A 57 6.63 -15.82 -25.67
N ASP A 58 7.57 -15.19 -26.40
CA ASP A 58 7.46 -15.03 -27.86
C ASP A 58 7.67 -16.37 -28.58
N ARG A 59 6.59 -16.94 -29.13
CA ARG A 59 6.61 -18.19 -29.92
C ARG A 59 7.56 -18.14 -31.13
N ARG A 60 7.94 -16.95 -31.61
CA ARG A 60 8.83 -16.77 -32.77
C ARG A 60 10.31 -16.73 -32.36
N ALA A 61 10.62 -16.42 -31.11
CA ALA A 61 11.99 -16.20 -30.66
C ALA A 61 12.92 -17.41 -30.87
N PRO A 62 12.56 -18.66 -30.53
CA PRO A 62 13.44 -19.81 -30.77
C PRO A 62 13.84 -19.95 -32.24
N GLY A 63 12.87 -19.78 -33.15
CA GLY A 63 13.11 -19.92 -34.59
C GLY A 63 13.93 -18.79 -35.20
N ARG A 64 13.78 -17.56 -34.66
CA ARG A 64 14.52 -16.35 -35.04
C ARG A 64 15.97 -16.43 -34.58
N ILE A 65 16.19 -16.73 -33.29
CA ILE A 65 17.53 -16.88 -32.71
C ILE A 65 18.27 -18.05 -33.40
N ALA A 66 17.62 -19.20 -33.57
CA ALA A 66 18.24 -20.34 -34.24
C ALA A 66 18.64 -20.06 -35.69
N ALA A 67 17.87 -19.24 -36.43
CA ALA A 67 18.24 -18.82 -37.77
C ALA A 67 19.51 -17.97 -37.77
N ALA A 68 19.58 -16.98 -36.87
CA ALA A 68 20.73 -16.09 -36.75
C ALA A 68 21.99 -16.85 -36.33
N VAL A 69 21.87 -17.79 -35.37
CA VAL A 69 22.99 -18.63 -34.92
C VAL A 69 23.47 -19.55 -36.04
N HIS A 70 22.56 -20.19 -36.78
CA HIS A 70 22.94 -21.03 -37.92
C HIS A 70 23.61 -20.23 -39.05
N ALA A 71 23.19 -18.99 -39.29
CA ALA A 71 23.85 -18.11 -40.25
C ALA A 71 25.29 -17.76 -39.81
N ALA A 72 25.51 -17.53 -38.52
CA ALA A 72 26.84 -17.23 -37.96
C ALA A 72 27.73 -18.49 -37.84
N VAL A 73 27.12 -19.66 -37.58
CA VAL A 73 27.82 -20.94 -37.41
C VAL A 73 27.10 -22.03 -38.22
N PRO A 74 27.32 -22.09 -39.56
CA PRO A 74 26.61 -23.02 -40.44
C PRO A 74 26.83 -24.50 -40.13
N ALA A 75 27.92 -24.83 -39.43
CA ALA A 75 28.24 -26.19 -39.03
C ALA A 75 27.21 -26.80 -38.06
N ILE A 76 26.52 -25.98 -37.27
CA ILE A 76 25.53 -26.45 -36.28
C ILE A 76 24.14 -26.42 -36.92
N VAL A 77 23.45 -27.56 -36.92
CA VAL A 77 22.13 -27.69 -37.57
C VAL A 77 21.08 -26.81 -36.89
N ARG A 78 20.39 -25.97 -37.67
CA ARG A 78 19.33 -25.06 -37.18
C ARG A 78 18.28 -25.74 -36.30
N ARG A 79 17.86 -26.96 -36.65
CA ARG A 79 16.89 -27.74 -35.86
C ARG A 79 17.41 -28.07 -34.46
N ALA A 80 18.69 -28.40 -34.34
CA ALA A 80 19.32 -28.71 -33.05
C ALA A 80 19.38 -27.47 -32.15
N ILE A 81 19.78 -26.31 -32.72
CA ILE A 81 19.81 -25.02 -32.00
C ILE A 81 18.41 -24.68 -31.48
N ARG A 82 17.38 -24.77 -32.35
CA ARG A 82 16.00 -24.51 -31.96
C ARG A 82 15.54 -25.45 -30.84
N GLY A 83 15.83 -26.74 -30.95
CA GLY A 83 15.48 -27.73 -29.92
C GLY A 83 16.12 -27.41 -28.56
N ALA A 84 17.39 -26.99 -28.55
CA ALA A 84 18.08 -26.57 -27.32
C ALA A 84 17.47 -25.29 -26.73
N LEU A 85 17.15 -24.28 -27.55
CA LEU A 85 16.45 -23.07 -27.10
C LEU A 85 15.08 -23.39 -26.52
N ASP A 86 14.31 -24.27 -27.15
CA ASP A 86 12.98 -24.69 -26.67
C ASP A 86 13.09 -25.36 -25.29
N GLN A 87 14.12 -26.18 -25.05
CA GLN A 87 14.39 -26.80 -23.74
C GLN A 87 14.77 -25.76 -22.68
N ILE A 88 15.69 -24.83 -22.99
CA ILE A 88 16.11 -23.77 -22.07
C ILE A 88 14.90 -22.90 -21.70
N PHE A 89 14.10 -22.49 -22.68
CA PHE A 89 12.93 -21.64 -22.43
C PHE A 89 11.83 -22.37 -21.67
N ALA A 90 11.69 -23.69 -21.84
CA ALA A 90 10.80 -24.50 -21.03
C ALA A 90 11.32 -24.61 -19.58
N ALA A 91 12.62 -24.80 -19.38
CA ALA A 91 13.23 -24.82 -18.05
C ALA A 91 13.06 -23.48 -17.32
N ILE A 92 13.24 -22.36 -18.03
CA ILE A 92 12.93 -21.02 -17.49
C ILE A 92 11.45 -20.92 -17.14
N ARG A 93 10.52 -21.39 -17.97
CA ARG A 93 9.09 -21.32 -17.64
C ARG A 93 8.69 -22.17 -16.43
N SER A 94 9.32 -23.33 -16.24
CA SER A 94 8.96 -24.30 -15.22
C SER A 94 9.74 -24.14 -13.91
N SER A 95 10.79 -23.32 -13.89
CA SER A 95 11.56 -23.07 -12.68
C SER A 95 10.81 -22.13 -11.73
N PRO A 96 10.77 -22.40 -10.41
CA PRO A 96 10.37 -21.41 -9.42
C PRO A 96 11.18 -20.10 -9.56
N ASP A 97 12.46 -20.23 -9.91
CA ASP A 97 13.41 -19.15 -10.20
C ASP A 97 13.32 -18.65 -11.66
N GLY A 98 12.48 -19.27 -12.47
CA GLY A 98 12.09 -18.86 -13.81
C GLY A 98 11.34 -17.53 -13.87
N SER A 99 10.77 -17.17 -12.73
CA SER A 99 10.27 -15.83 -12.39
C SER A 99 11.37 -14.85 -11.99
N GLY A 100 12.61 -15.32 -11.79
CA GLY A 100 13.70 -14.57 -11.16
C GLY A 100 14.36 -13.53 -12.06
N ILE A 101 14.06 -13.54 -13.37
CA ILE A 101 14.49 -12.48 -14.28
C ILE A 101 13.34 -11.49 -14.45
N VAL A 102 13.53 -10.33 -13.88
CA VAL A 102 12.54 -9.25 -13.90
C VAL A 102 13.09 -8.07 -14.69
N SER A 103 12.24 -7.07 -14.92
CA SER A 103 12.71 -5.82 -15.53
C SER A 103 13.66 -5.08 -14.59
N PRO A 104 14.52 -4.19 -15.12
CA PRO A 104 15.38 -3.36 -14.29
C PRO A 104 14.62 -2.53 -13.25
N ALA A 105 13.40 -2.08 -13.58
CA ALA A 105 12.53 -1.36 -12.65
C ALA A 105 12.13 -2.23 -11.46
N VAL A 106 11.65 -3.46 -11.73
CA VAL A 106 11.29 -4.41 -10.67
C VAL A 106 12.50 -4.78 -9.83
N ALA A 107 13.64 -5.10 -10.47
CA ALA A 107 14.86 -5.46 -9.76
C ALA A 107 15.34 -4.35 -8.83
N ARG A 108 15.28 -3.10 -9.29
CA ARG A 108 15.69 -1.93 -8.50
C ARG A 108 14.75 -1.68 -7.33
N ALA A 109 13.43 -1.68 -7.55
CA ALA A 109 12.47 -1.44 -6.49
C ALA A 109 12.53 -2.52 -5.41
N ILE A 110 12.56 -3.79 -5.82
CA ILE A 110 12.68 -4.94 -4.90
C ILE A 110 14.04 -4.89 -4.18
N GLY A 111 15.13 -4.69 -4.90
CA GLY A 111 16.48 -4.67 -4.32
C GLY A 111 16.72 -3.52 -3.34
N ALA A 112 16.04 -2.39 -3.52
CA ALA A 112 16.08 -1.27 -2.59
C ALA A 112 15.14 -1.46 -1.38
N THR A 113 14.18 -2.39 -1.44
CA THR A 113 13.19 -2.58 -0.37
C THR A 113 13.83 -3.26 0.84
N VAL A 114 13.75 -2.60 1.99
CA VAL A 114 14.22 -3.10 3.28
C VAL A 114 13.09 -3.78 4.04
N ARG A 115 11.92 -3.14 4.07
CA ARG A 115 10.74 -3.62 4.81
C ARG A 115 9.46 -3.07 4.18
N VAL A 116 8.36 -3.79 4.34
CA VAL A 116 7.02 -3.31 3.98
C VAL A 116 6.11 -3.48 5.18
N GLN A 117 5.37 -2.42 5.51
CA GLN A 117 4.40 -2.42 6.60
C GLN A 117 3.03 -1.97 6.09
N ILE A 118 1.99 -2.60 6.62
CA ILE A 118 0.61 -2.19 6.38
C ILE A 118 0.06 -1.70 7.71
N GLU A 119 -0.12 -0.39 7.83
CA GLU A 119 -0.83 0.19 8.96
C GLU A 119 -2.32 -0.12 8.81
N THR A 120 -2.89 -0.80 9.81
CA THR A 120 -4.28 -1.25 9.82
C THR A 120 -5.28 -0.14 10.16
N CYS A 121 -5.02 1.09 9.69
CA CYS A 121 -5.95 2.20 9.78
C CYS A 121 -7.09 2.08 8.73
N ASP A 122 -8.15 2.87 8.85
CA ASP A 122 -9.28 2.87 7.90
C ASP A 122 -9.32 4.18 7.08
N PRO A 123 -8.84 4.21 5.82
CA PRO A 123 -8.36 3.09 5.01
C PRO A 123 -6.87 2.75 5.25
N PRO A 124 -6.44 1.49 4.99
CA PRO A 124 -5.06 1.07 5.27
C PRO A 124 -4.02 1.85 4.48
N THR A 125 -2.88 2.06 5.12
CA THR A 125 -1.72 2.74 4.55
C THR A 125 -0.55 1.77 4.44
N TYR A 126 0.14 1.80 3.30
CA TYR A 126 1.24 0.91 2.96
C TYR A 126 2.54 1.73 2.99
N LEU A 127 3.42 1.37 3.90
CA LEU A 127 4.74 1.97 4.05
C LEU A 127 5.80 1.00 3.50
N VAL A 128 6.58 1.47 2.54
CA VAL A 128 7.71 0.71 1.97
C VAL A 128 8.99 1.42 2.36
N ASP A 129 9.73 0.84 3.31
CA ASP A 129 11.04 1.32 3.70
C ASP A 129 12.08 0.85 2.70
N LEU A 130 12.91 1.78 2.26
CA LEU A 130 13.97 1.60 1.28
C LEU A 130 15.35 1.80 1.92
N ASP A 131 16.36 1.34 1.21
CA ASP A 131 17.75 1.59 1.56
C ASP A 131 18.07 3.10 1.73
N GLY A 132 19.04 3.40 2.59
CA GLY A 132 19.43 4.78 2.89
C GLY A 132 18.39 5.58 3.68
N GLY A 133 17.45 4.92 4.37
CA GLY A 133 16.49 5.57 5.27
C GLY A 133 15.37 6.32 4.54
N ARG A 134 15.08 5.94 3.30
CA ARG A 134 13.99 6.52 2.49
C ARG A 134 12.74 5.65 2.63
N SER A 135 11.57 6.24 2.41
CA SER A 135 10.33 5.45 2.41
C SER A 135 9.35 5.93 1.34
N LEU A 136 8.54 5.01 0.84
CA LEU A 136 7.41 5.30 -0.05
C LEU A 136 6.11 5.04 0.69
N LEU A 137 5.16 5.97 0.58
CA LEU A 137 3.84 5.85 1.20
C LEU A 137 2.76 5.66 0.13
N PHE A 138 1.90 4.66 0.31
CA PHE A 138 0.77 4.40 -0.58
C PHE A 138 -0.53 4.25 0.21
N GLY A 139 -1.63 4.80 -0.30
CA GLY A 139 -2.96 4.47 0.20
C GLY A 139 -3.51 3.21 -0.48
N SER A 140 -4.55 2.62 0.12
CA SER A 140 -5.27 1.46 -0.45
C SER A 140 -5.70 1.63 -1.90
N ARG A 141 -6.16 2.83 -2.28
CA ARG A 141 -6.55 3.16 -3.67
C ARG A 141 -5.37 3.08 -4.64
N ASP A 142 -4.17 3.49 -4.22
CA ASP A 142 -2.99 3.48 -5.09
C ASP A 142 -2.56 2.05 -5.40
N ILE A 143 -2.52 1.20 -4.36
CA ILE A 143 -2.21 -0.22 -4.47
C ILE A 143 -3.25 -0.94 -5.34
N ALA A 144 -4.54 -0.67 -5.13
CA ALA A 144 -5.62 -1.28 -5.90
C ALA A 144 -5.62 -0.86 -7.38
N ALA A 145 -5.34 0.42 -7.67
CA ALA A 145 -5.38 0.95 -9.03
C ALA A 145 -4.21 0.49 -9.90
N ARG A 146 -3.08 0.06 -9.29
CA ARG A 146 -1.86 -0.42 -9.98
C ARG A 146 -1.39 0.50 -11.11
N ARG A 147 -1.53 1.82 -10.93
CA ARG A 147 -1.15 2.82 -11.95
C ARG A 147 0.34 3.13 -11.87
N PRO A 148 1.14 2.80 -12.91
CA PRO A 148 2.60 2.92 -12.85
C PRO A 148 3.09 4.35 -12.61
N ILE A 149 2.32 5.36 -13.03
CA ILE A 149 2.67 6.77 -12.80
C ILE A 149 2.83 7.09 -11.31
N VAL A 150 1.96 6.54 -10.45
CA VAL A 150 2.00 6.80 -9.00
C VAL A 150 3.28 6.24 -8.38
N LEU A 151 3.69 5.04 -8.78
CA LEU A 151 4.96 4.45 -8.34
C LEU A 151 6.15 5.26 -8.84
N ASN A 152 6.17 5.62 -10.13
CA ASN A 152 7.27 6.36 -10.73
C ASN A 152 7.46 7.75 -10.10
N GLU A 153 6.37 8.47 -9.83
CA GLU A 153 6.41 9.78 -9.17
C GLU A 153 6.96 9.68 -7.75
N ARG A 154 6.46 8.73 -6.95
CA ARG A 154 6.93 8.53 -5.57
C ARG A 154 8.38 8.09 -5.51
N TRP A 155 8.78 7.19 -6.41
CA TRP A 155 10.18 6.81 -6.55
C TRP A 155 11.07 8.01 -6.88
N LEU A 156 10.69 8.82 -7.88
CA LEU A 156 11.47 9.98 -8.27
C LEU A 156 11.59 11.02 -7.14
N ALA A 157 10.58 11.14 -6.27
CA ALA A 157 10.64 12.02 -5.10
C ALA A 157 11.76 11.65 -4.12
N VAL A 158 12.05 10.34 -3.96
CA VAL A 158 13.10 9.84 -3.04
C VAL A 158 14.41 9.46 -3.76
N HIS A 159 14.39 9.35 -5.09
CA HIS A 159 15.54 9.17 -5.96
C HIS A 159 15.53 10.18 -7.12
N PRO A 160 15.79 11.49 -6.88
CA PRO A 160 15.54 12.56 -7.86
C PRO A 160 16.30 12.46 -9.19
N ARG A 161 17.38 11.66 -9.24
CA ARG A 161 18.23 11.50 -10.43
C ARG A 161 18.14 10.12 -11.07
N GLU A 162 17.35 9.22 -10.51
CA GLU A 162 17.29 7.82 -10.92
C GLU A 162 15.84 7.38 -11.14
N PRO A 163 15.20 7.79 -12.24
CA PRO A 163 13.83 7.42 -12.52
C PRO A 163 13.68 5.90 -12.63
N LEU A 164 12.59 5.37 -12.06
CA LEU A 164 12.31 3.95 -12.06
C LEU A 164 11.89 3.44 -13.45
N ASN A 165 11.09 4.22 -14.16
CA ASN A 165 10.52 3.89 -15.47
C ASN A 165 9.75 2.56 -15.49
N ALA A 166 9.02 2.26 -14.42
CA ALA A 166 8.17 1.08 -14.32
C ALA A 166 6.95 1.18 -15.26
N SER A 167 6.62 0.08 -15.93
CA SER A 167 5.35 -0.13 -16.63
C SER A 167 4.25 -0.64 -15.68
N GLY A 168 3.02 -0.78 -16.18
CA GLY A 168 1.92 -1.36 -15.38
C GLY A 168 2.18 -2.80 -14.94
N ASN A 169 2.83 -3.60 -15.79
CA ASN A 169 3.22 -4.98 -15.44
C ASN A 169 4.32 -5.00 -14.38
N ASP A 170 5.28 -4.08 -14.48
CA ASP A 170 6.34 -3.94 -13.47
C ASP A 170 5.74 -3.57 -12.12
N PHE A 171 4.80 -2.62 -12.10
CA PHE A 171 4.15 -2.23 -10.85
C PHE A 171 3.34 -3.39 -10.24
N GLY A 172 2.66 -4.18 -11.06
CA GLY A 172 1.98 -5.39 -10.59
C GLY A 172 2.95 -6.35 -9.89
N ALA A 173 4.09 -6.66 -10.52
CA ALA A 173 5.11 -7.54 -9.94
C ALA A 173 5.73 -6.98 -8.65
N ILE A 174 5.96 -5.65 -8.59
CA ILE A 174 6.49 -4.98 -7.39
C ILE A 174 5.48 -5.05 -6.24
N ILE A 175 4.19 -4.76 -6.49
CA ILE A 175 3.14 -4.86 -5.48
C ILE A 175 3.03 -6.30 -4.97
N ASP A 176 3.00 -7.27 -5.87
CA ASP A 176 2.86 -8.68 -5.48
C ASP A 176 4.04 -9.13 -4.61
N TYR A 177 5.25 -8.63 -4.88
CA TYR A 177 6.40 -8.82 -3.99
C TYR A 177 6.19 -8.13 -2.63
N TRP A 178 5.87 -6.84 -2.62
CA TRP A 178 5.69 -6.07 -1.37
C TRP A 178 4.63 -6.70 -0.46
N LEU A 179 3.48 -7.10 -1.01
CA LEU A 179 2.43 -7.77 -0.24
C LEU A 179 2.86 -9.16 0.28
N SER A 180 3.79 -9.83 -0.39
CA SER A 180 4.30 -11.13 0.07
C SER A 180 5.24 -11.06 1.28
N ILE A 181 5.79 -9.88 1.57
CA ILE A 181 6.72 -9.63 2.69
C ILE A 181 6.17 -8.63 3.72
N ALA A 182 4.95 -8.15 3.51
CA ALA A 182 4.36 -7.11 4.34
C ALA A 182 4.03 -7.62 5.74
N GLU A 183 4.34 -6.82 6.74
CA GLU A 183 3.90 -7.03 8.13
C GLU A 183 2.76 -6.05 8.44
N GLU A 184 1.66 -6.55 8.98
CA GLU A 184 0.58 -5.70 9.51
C GLU A 184 1.01 -5.11 10.85
N ILE A 185 0.82 -3.81 11.02
CA ILE A 185 1.13 -3.09 12.25
C ILE A 185 -0.05 -2.24 12.71
N ASP A 186 -0.04 -1.92 13.99
CA ASP A 186 -0.96 -0.94 14.55
C ASP A 186 -0.65 0.45 13.97
N PRO A 187 -1.68 1.31 13.78
CA PRO A 187 -1.51 2.66 13.30
C PRO A 187 -0.58 3.48 14.20
N THR A 188 0.39 4.19 13.61
CA THR A 188 1.31 5.04 14.35
C THR A 188 0.66 6.37 14.80
N GLY A 189 -0.54 6.67 14.28
CA GLY A 189 -1.41 7.79 14.67
C GLY A 189 -2.87 7.35 14.68
N ASP A 190 -3.80 8.25 14.38
CA ASP A 190 -5.23 7.91 14.38
C ASP A 190 -5.51 6.67 13.51
N ALA A 191 -6.11 5.64 14.10
CA ALA A 191 -6.51 4.43 13.39
C ALA A 191 -7.67 4.69 12.43
N SER A 192 -8.35 5.82 12.56
CA SER A 192 -9.40 6.24 11.65
C SER A 192 -9.42 7.77 11.49
N PRO A 193 -9.72 8.30 10.30
CA PRO A 193 -9.91 9.73 10.07
C PRO A 193 -11.01 10.36 10.94
N TRP A 194 -11.82 9.54 11.61
CA TRP A 194 -12.94 9.90 12.46
C TRP A 194 -12.61 9.94 13.96
N GLU A 195 -11.42 9.49 14.37
CA GLU A 195 -11.02 9.46 15.79
C GLU A 195 -11.03 10.85 16.41
N GLY A 196 -10.30 11.82 15.85
CA GLY A 196 -10.31 13.18 16.37
C GLY A 196 -11.70 13.83 16.43
N ALA A 197 -12.60 13.51 15.49
CA ALA A 197 -13.99 13.99 15.54
C ALA A 197 -14.80 13.32 16.66
N ALA A 198 -14.58 12.03 16.92
CA ALA A 198 -15.24 11.31 18.00
C ALA A 198 -14.71 11.76 19.38
N GLU A 199 -13.40 11.94 19.53
CA GLU A 199 -12.79 12.47 20.77
C GLU A 199 -13.26 13.91 21.04
N GLY A 200 -13.23 14.78 20.03
CA GLY A 200 -13.75 16.14 20.15
C GLY A 200 -15.22 16.17 20.55
N LEU A 201 -16.03 15.24 20.02
CA LEU A 201 -17.41 15.06 20.46
C LEU A 201 -17.47 14.65 21.94
N GLN A 202 -16.74 13.63 22.37
CA GLN A 202 -16.72 13.17 23.77
C GLN A 202 -16.36 14.31 24.75
N ILE A 203 -15.30 15.07 24.44
CA ILE A 203 -14.87 16.23 25.24
C ILE A 203 -15.98 17.27 25.32
N ALA A 204 -16.60 17.62 24.19
CA ALA A 204 -17.70 18.58 24.15
C ALA A 204 -18.92 18.10 24.96
N LEU A 205 -19.27 16.81 24.87
CA LEU A 205 -20.38 16.22 25.62
C LEU A 205 -20.12 16.19 27.12
N ALA A 206 -18.86 15.96 27.53
CA ALA A 206 -18.47 15.90 28.93
C ALA A 206 -18.73 17.25 29.64
N ALA A 207 -18.47 18.37 28.96
CA ALA A 207 -18.67 19.73 29.49
C ALA A 207 -20.14 20.19 29.59
N LEU A 208 -21.08 19.49 28.94
CA LEU A 208 -22.48 19.90 28.87
C LEU A 208 -23.33 19.27 29.97
N THR A 209 -24.30 20.05 30.48
CA THR A 209 -25.29 19.55 31.45
C THR A 209 -26.26 18.58 30.78
N VAL A 210 -26.43 17.40 31.38
CA VAL A 210 -27.41 16.40 30.96
C VAL A 210 -28.71 16.60 31.73
N TYR A 211 -29.83 16.59 31.01
CA TYR A 211 -31.16 16.71 31.61
C TYR A 211 -31.91 15.38 31.56
N PRO A 212 -32.73 15.05 32.57
CA PRO A 212 -33.56 13.83 32.58
C PRO A 212 -34.81 13.95 31.69
N THR A 213 -35.13 15.17 31.23
CA THR A 213 -36.29 15.44 30.38
C THR A 213 -35.88 15.82 28.98
N ARG A 214 -36.77 15.53 28.02
CA ARG A 214 -36.55 15.74 26.58
C ARG A 214 -36.26 17.21 26.21
N ASP A 215 -36.71 18.16 27.04
CA ASP A 215 -36.39 19.58 26.90
C ASP A 215 -34.88 19.88 26.95
N GLY A 216 -34.09 18.97 27.52
CA GLY A 216 -32.62 19.01 27.50
C GLY A 216 -32.03 19.13 26.10
N LEU A 217 -32.66 18.52 25.08
CA LEU A 217 -32.23 18.62 23.67
C LEU A 217 -32.27 20.07 23.14
N ALA A 218 -33.23 20.87 23.62
CA ALA A 218 -33.32 22.28 23.27
C ALA A 218 -32.33 23.12 24.09
N ARG A 219 -32.15 22.81 25.39
CA ARG A 219 -31.34 23.60 26.32
C ARG A 219 -29.83 23.41 26.14
N SER A 220 -29.33 22.21 26.39
CA SER A 220 -27.91 21.86 26.24
C SER A 220 -27.62 21.06 24.99
N GLY A 221 -28.65 20.40 24.44
CA GLY A 221 -28.48 19.42 23.37
C GLY A 221 -28.39 17.99 23.89
N LEU A 222 -28.47 17.77 25.21
CA LEU A 222 -28.37 16.45 25.83
C LEU A 222 -29.63 16.11 26.62
N TRP A 223 -30.12 14.88 26.41
CA TRP A 223 -31.21 14.31 27.17
C TRP A 223 -30.90 12.85 27.51
N GLN A 224 -30.84 12.52 28.80
CA GLN A 224 -30.75 11.14 29.25
C GLN A 224 -32.15 10.54 29.32
N GLU A 225 -32.42 9.53 28.49
CA GLU A 225 -33.64 8.75 28.64
C GLU A 225 -33.53 7.84 29.88
N PRO A 226 -34.58 7.73 30.72
CA PRO A 226 -34.53 6.86 31.90
C PRO A 226 -34.24 5.41 31.52
N ASN A 227 -33.14 4.84 32.03
CA ASN A 227 -32.64 3.51 31.69
C ASN A 227 -32.42 3.29 30.17
N GLY A 228 -32.20 4.38 29.43
CA GLY A 228 -32.06 4.37 27.98
C GLY A 228 -30.78 5.08 27.50
N PRO A 229 -30.69 5.38 26.20
CA PRO A 229 -29.52 6.04 25.63
C PRO A 229 -29.40 7.51 26.07
N LEU A 230 -28.19 8.05 25.93
CA LEU A 230 -27.95 9.48 25.95
C LEU A 230 -28.28 10.07 24.58
N TRP A 231 -29.37 10.83 24.50
CA TRP A 231 -29.75 11.52 23.27
C TRP A 231 -28.93 12.80 23.10
N VAL A 232 -28.17 12.85 22.00
CA VAL A 232 -27.31 13.98 21.62
C VAL A 232 -27.90 14.67 20.39
N ALA A 233 -28.14 15.97 20.48
CA ALA A 233 -28.67 16.76 19.38
C ALA A 233 -27.68 16.78 18.20
N GLY A 234 -28.19 16.58 16.98
CA GLY A 234 -27.36 16.47 15.77
C GLY A 234 -26.49 17.70 15.48
N ARG A 235 -26.82 18.87 16.04
CA ARG A 235 -25.97 20.08 15.94
C ARG A 235 -24.60 19.91 16.61
N LEU A 236 -24.52 19.12 17.70
CA LEU A 236 -23.27 18.85 18.41
C LEU A 236 -22.38 17.88 17.61
N VAL A 237 -23.00 16.86 17.00
CA VAL A 237 -22.33 15.93 16.09
C VAL A 237 -21.76 16.65 14.87
N ARG A 238 -22.54 17.55 14.26
CA ARG A 238 -22.08 18.39 13.14
C ARG A 238 -20.94 19.34 13.52
N ALA A 239 -21.01 19.93 14.72
CA ALA A 239 -19.94 20.79 15.22
C ALA A 239 -18.63 20.02 15.38
N ALA A 240 -18.66 18.83 15.99
CA ALA A 240 -17.47 17.99 16.13
C ALA A 240 -16.86 17.59 14.78
N LEU A 241 -17.70 17.27 13.78
CA LEU A 241 -17.22 16.99 12.42
C LEU A 241 -16.55 18.21 11.78
N ARG A 242 -17.18 19.39 11.88
CA ARG A 242 -16.62 20.63 11.33
C ARG A 242 -15.28 20.98 11.98
N ASP A 243 -15.18 20.87 13.30
CA ASP A 243 -13.97 21.23 14.05
C ASP A 243 -12.80 20.29 13.69
N ALA A 244 -13.10 19.03 13.33
CA ALA A 244 -12.15 18.08 12.77
C ALA A 244 -11.88 18.27 11.26
N GLY A 245 -12.38 19.34 10.64
CA GLY A 245 -12.20 19.62 9.20
C GLY A 245 -12.94 18.65 8.28
N ARG A 246 -13.98 17.97 8.78
CA ARG A 246 -14.78 16.99 8.03
C ARG A 246 -16.08 17.61 7.54
N GLY A 247 -16.71 16.95 6.56
CA GLY A 247 -18.05 17.33 6.10
C GLY A 247 -19.08 17.12 7.21
N GLU A 248 -19.92 18.14 7.47
CA GLU A 248 -20.89 18.11 8.58
C GLU A 248 -21.91 16.94 8.48
N ASP A 249 -22.18 16.47 7.26
CA ASP A 249 -23.14 15.38 7.00
C ASP A 249 -22.48 14.09 6.49
N ASP A 250 -21.20 13.85 6.81
CA ASP A 250 -20.50 12.64 6.36
C ASP A 250 -21.12 11.36 6.96
N ALA A 251 -21.76 10.56 6.09
CA ALA A 251 -22.43 9.33 6.48
C ALA A 251 -21.46 8.27 7.05
N ASN A 252 -20.16 8.33 6.71
CA ASN A 252 -19.16 7.38 7.20
C ASN A 252 -18.87 7.58 8.68
N PHE A 253 -19.05 8.78 9.23
CA PHE A 253 -18.91 9.02 10.67
C PHE A 253 -19.95 8.24 11.48
N SER A 254 -21.20 8.19 11.00
CA SER A 254 -22.25 7.39 11.64
C SER A 254 -21.95 5.89 11.58
N LYS A 255 -21.30 5.42 10.51
CA LYS A 255 -20.85 4.04 10.39
C LYS A 255 -19.74 3.74 11.40
N TYR A 256 -18.71 4.58 11.44
CA TYR A 256 -17.59 4.49 12.38
C TYR A 256 -18.06 4.44 13.85
N LEU A 257 -18.96 5.34 14.25
CA LEU A 257 -19.50 5.38 15.61
C LEU A 257 -20.33 4.13 15.98
N ARG A 258 -21.00 3.50 15.00
CA ARG A 258 -21.71 2.23 15.22
C ARG A 258 -20.78 1.04 15.34
N GLU A 259 -19.73 0.98 14.52
CA GLU A 259 -18.72 -0.09 14.58
C GLU A 259 -17.98 -0.10 15.92
N ARG A 260 -17.78 1.08 16.53
CA ARG A 260 -17.22 1.22 17.89
C ARG A 260 -18.24 1.07 19.02
N GLY A 261 -19.51 0.79 18.71
CA GLY A 261 -20.56 0.63 19.72
C GLY A 261 -20.97 1.92 20.44
N LEU A 262 -20.52 3.11 19.97
CA LEU A 262 -20.81 4.38 20.61
C LEU A 262 -22.26 4.85 20.37
N ILE A 263 -22.84 4.49 19.21
CA ILE A 263 -24.25 4.76 18.90
C ILE A 263 -25.09 3.51 19.12
N VAL A 264 -26.12 3.64 19.95
CA VAL A 264 -27.15 2.61 20.19
C VAL A 264 -28.37 2.84 19.29
N HIS A 265 -28.71 4.10 19.00
CA HIS A 265 -29.83 4.47 18.13
C HIS A 265 -29.42 5.48 17.05
N ALA A 266 -29.80 5.19 15.81
CA ALA A 266 -29.63 6.09 14.68
C ALA A 266 -30.34 7.44 14.92
N SER A 267 -30.01 8.43 14.09
CA SER A 267 -30.63 9.76 14.18
C SER A 267 -32.15 9.68 14.08
N THR A 268 -32.86 10.10 15.13
CA THR A 268 -34.33 10.15 15.21
C THR A 268 -34.84 11.57 15.47
N PRO A 269 -36.02 11.93 14.92
CA PRO A 269 -36.65 13.20 15.20
C PRO A 269 -37.41 13.19 16.54
N HIS A 270 -37.17 14.20 17.38
CA HIS A 270 -37.86 14.40 18.67
C HIS A 270 -38.58 15.75 18.68
N ARG A 271 -39.85 15.75 19.10
CA ARG A 271 -40.64 16.99 19.24
C ARG A 271 -40.46 17.56 20.65
N VAL A 272 -40.02 18.81 20.73
CA VAL A 272 -39.69 19.54 21.98
C VAL A 272 -40.20 20.97 21.87
N GLY A 273 -41.12 21.39 22.75
CA GLY A 273 -41.61 22.77 22.79
C GLY A 273 -42.13 23.35 21.46
N GLY A 274 -42.60 22.51 20.54
CA GLY A 274 -43.05 22.91 19.20
C GLY A 274 -42.01 22.78 18.07
N ALA A 275 -40.74 22.60 18.40
CA ALA A 275 -39.66 22.36 17.43
C ALA A 275 -39.38 20.87 17.23
N LEU A 276 -38.91 20.50 16.03
CA LEU A 276 -38.44 19.15 15.71
C LEU A 276 -36.91 19.13 15.75
N ILE A 277 -36.33 18.43 16.72
CA ILE A 277 -34.88 18.30 16.88
C ILE A 277 -34.48 16.88 16.52
N ARG A 278 -33.56 16.71 15.57
CA ARG A 278 -32.95 15.40 15.32
C ARG A 278 -31.84 15.13 16.33
N ALA A 279 -31.92 14.00 17.01
CA ALA A 279 -30.94 13.56 17.99
C ALA A 279 -30.48 12.13 17.67
N TRP A 280 -29.30 11.78 18.13
CA TRP A 280 -28.68 10.47 17.97
C TRP A 280 -28.58 9.85 19.36
N GLY A 281 -28.93 8.56 19.49
CA GLY A 281 -28.88 7.88 20.79
C GLY A 281 -27.53 7.22 20.98
N PHE A 282 -26.72 7.78 21.87
CA PHE A 282 -25.42 7.25 22.23
C PHE A 282 -25.49 6.35 23.45
N ASP A 283 -24.51 5.48 23.59
CA ASP A 283 -24.25 4.80 24.85
C ASP A 283 -23.93 5.87 25.92
N PRO A 284 -24.55 5.83 27.11
CA PRO A 284 -24.26 6.79 28.18
C PRO A 284 -22.77 6.88 28.56
N ASP A 285 -22.01 5.79 28.40
CA ASP A 285 -20.58 5.69 28.72
C ASP A 285 -19.69 6.50 27.74
N ILE A 286 -20.27 7.10 26.70
CA ILE A 286 -19.55 8.03 25.82
C ILE A 286 -19.01 9.26 26.56
N ARG A 287 -19.56 9.60 27.73
CA ARG A 287 -19.08 10.71 28.55
C ARG A 287 -18.05 10.18 29.55
N PRO A 288 -16.78 10.62 29.49
CA PRO A 288 -15.82 10.27 30.53
C PRO A 288 -16.30 10.79 31.89
N GLU A 289 -16.21 9.96 32.94
CA GLU A 289 -16.78 10.23 34.28
C GLU A 289 -16.16 11.45 34.98
N ASP A 290 -14.96 11.90 34.57
CA ASP A 290 -14.30 13.08 35.12
C ASP A 290 -13.89 14.08 34.01
N ALA A 291 -14.76 15.05 33.73
CA ALA A 291 -14.40 16.30 33.06
C ALA A 291 -13.80 17.33 34.05
N ARG A 292 -13.16 16.86 35.14
CA ARG A 292 -12.35 17.72 36.00
C ARG A 292 -10.99 17.87 35.32
N ILE A 293 -10.92 18.89 34.47
CA ILE A 293 -9.73 19.67 34.11
C ILE A 293 -8.43 18.91 34.42
N ALA A 294 -7.82 18.32 33.38
CA ALA A 294 -6.38 18.14 33.39
C ALA A 294 -5.77 19.55 33.50
N GLU A 295 -5.57 20.02 34.73
CA GLU A 295 -4.66 21.10 35.01
C GLU A 295 -3.31 20.57 34.53
N CYS A 296 -2.85 21.06 33.39
CA CYS A 296 -1.44 20.98 33.03
C CYS A 296 -0.68 21.60 34.20
N ALA A 297 -0.24 20.76 35.14
CA ALA A 297 0.79 21.14 36.08
C ALA A 297 1.93 21.65 35.23
N ALA A 298 2.19 22.95 35.36
CA ALA A 298 3.36 23.59 34.80
C ALA A 298 4.55 22.69 35.15
N LEU A 299 5.32 22.32 34.13
CA LEU A 299 6.65 21.78 34.34
C LEU A 299 7.43 22.89 35.03
N ASP A 300 7.48 22.83 36.37
CA ASP A 300 8.38 23.66 37.14
C ASP A 300 9.80 23.34 36.68
N ASP A 301 10.42 24.38 36.15
CA ASP A 301 11.79 24.44 35.66
C ASP A 301 12.74 24.32 36.87
N GLU A 302 12.87 23.12 37.42
CA GLU A 302 13.95 22.79 38.34
C GLU A 302 15.23 22.58 37.53
N GLY A 303 16.08 23.61 37.48
CA GLY A 303 17.48 23.39 37.11
C GLY A 303 18.26 24.56 36.54
N ALA A 304 18.07 25.79 37.02
CA ALA A 304 19.07 26.84 36.79
C ALA A 304 19.37 27.60 38.09
N THR A 305 20.48 27.25 38.73
CA THR A 305 21.14 28.14 39.69
C THR A 305 22.66 28.00 39.45
N PRO A 306 23.41 29.12 39.52
CA PRO A 306 24.56 29.42 38.67
C PRO A 306 25.89 28.81 39.12
#